data_AF-A0A5Q4TDH1-F1
#
_entry.id   AF-A0A5Q4TDH1-F1
#
_cell.length_a   1.000
_cell.length_b   1.000
_cell.length_c   1.000
_cell.angle_alpha   90.00
_cell.angle_beta   90.00
_cell.angle_gamma   90.00
#
_symmetry.space_group_name_H-M   'P 1'
#
loop_
_entity.id
_entity.type
_entity.pdbx_description
1 polymer ?
#
loop_
_entity_poly.entity_id
_entity_poly.type
_entity_poly.pdbx_seq_one_letter_code
_entity_poly.pdbx_strand_id
1 'polypeptide(L)'
;MGRTHCEVIVDGKLAVSAFSEWKKGDSLTKVARSNPFVSLDEYTSADGTYAWSNRGGVRIVPCPVAEKEHPERDLFVRVLIYDKEFENSDAAKRLLLDYAEAVAESSACTGSAS
;
A
#
# COMPACT_ATOMS: atom_id res chain seq x y z
N MET A 1 10.11 7.03 12.10
CA MET A 1 9.57 5.72 11.66
C MET A 1 8.10 5.75 11.98
N GLY A 2 7.23 5.64 10.98
CA GLY A 2 5.79 5.61 11.18
C GLY A 2 5.22 4.50 10.32
N ARG A 3 4.47 3.60 10.95
CA ARG A 3 3.74 2.52 10.27
C ARG A 3 2.36 2.41 10.90
N THR A 4 1.34 2.44 10.05
CA THR A 4 -0.03 2.07 10.42
C THR A 4 -0.30 0.67 9.89
N HIS A 5 -1.06 -0.11 10.64
CA HIS A 5 -1.49 -1.45 10.27
C HIS A 5 -2.96 -1.62 10.67
N CYS A 6 -3.80 -1.94 9.69
CA CYS A 6 -5.21 -2.25 9.86
C CYS A 6 -5.44 -3.71 9.45
N GLU A 7 -6.30 -4.40 10.19
CA GLU A 7 -6.65 -5.79 9.96
C GLU A 7 -8.16 -5.94 9.84
N VAL A 8 -8.60 -6.78 8.91
CA VAL A 8 -9.99 -7.23 8.80
C VAL A 8 -10.02 -8.71 9.10
N ILE A 9 -10.76 -9.08 10.15
CA ILE A 9 -10.93 -10.45 10.61
C ILE A 9 -12.36 -10.89 10.32
N VAL A 10 -12.52 -12.00 9.59
CA VAL A 10 -13.81 -12.60 9.25
C VAL A 10 -13.83 -14.01 9.82
N ASP A 11 -14.86 -14.34 10.60
CA ASP A 11 -15.01 -15.66 11.25
C ASP A 11 -13.76 -16.11 12.04
N GLY A 12 -13.10 -15.16 12.70
CA GLY A 12 -11.89 -15.40 13.48
C GLY A 12 -10.61 -15.61 12.65
N LYS A 13 -10.66 -15.46 11.32
CA LYS A 13 -9.50 -15.56 10.43
C LYS A 13 -9.12 -14.19 9.87
N LEU A 14 -7.81 -13.91 9.81
CA LEU A 14 -7.31 -12.71 9.14
C LEU A 14 -7.62 -12.81 7.64
N ALA A 15 -8.48 -11.93 7.14
CA ALA A 15 -8.85 -11.88 5.73
C ALA A 15 -7.95 -10.89 4.97
N VAL A 16 -7.78 -9.69 5.51
CA VAL A 16 -7.04 -8.60 4.88
C VAL A 16 -6.17 -7.87 5.89
N SER A 17 -4.94 -7.53 5.49
CA SER A 17 -4.13 -6.51 6.16
C SER A 17 -3.86 -5.34 5.22
N ALA A 18 -4.03 -4.12 5.71
CA ALA A 18 -3.64 -2.89 5.03
C ALA A 18 -2.59 -2.16 5.87
N PHE A 19 -1.59 -1.57 5.21
CA PHE A 19 -0.51 -0.87 5.90
C PHE A 19 -0.17 0.41 5.16
N SER A 20 0.21 1.45 5.91
CA SER A 20 0.91 2.63 5.40
C SER A 20 2.25 2.76 6.14
N GLU A 21 3.33 3.05 5.43
CA GLU A 21 4.68 3.05 6.00
C GLU A 21 5.62 4.01 5.26
N TRP A 22 6.41 4.76 6.03
CA TRP A 22 7.44 5.66 5.52
C TRP A 22 8.77 4.94 5.28
N LYS A 23 9.19 4.81 4.03
CA LYS A 23 10.43 4.12 3.66
C LYS A 23 11.43 5.05 3.00
N LYS A 24 12.68 4.99 3.48
CA LYS A 24 13.79 5.82 2.98
C LYS A 24 14.47 5.10 1.81
N GLY A 25 14.48 5.72 0.63
CA GLY A 25 15.25 5.24 -0.53
C GLY A 25 14.89 3.83 -1.00
N ASP A 26 13.68 3.35 -0.70
CA ASP A 26 13.18 2.08 -1.22
C ASP A 26 12.46 2.34 -2.55
N SER A 27 12.76 1.56 -3.58
CA SER A 27 11.97 1.57 -4.82
C SER A 27 10.69 0.74 -4.65
N LEU A 28 9.66 1.02 -5.47
CA LEU A 28 8.47 0.17 -5.55
C LEU A 28 8.83 -1.31 -5.71
N THR A 29 9.78 -1.61 -6.60
CA THR A 29 10.30 -2.96 -6.83
C THR A 29 10.82 -3.62 -5.55
N LYS A 30 11.60 -2.89 -4.76
CA LYS A 30 12.15 -3.42 -3.50
C LYS A 30 11.05 -3.66 -2.48
N VAL A 31 10.09 -2.75 -2.35
CA VAL A 31 8.97 -2.90 -1.42
C VAL A 31 8.06 -4.06 -1.84
N ALA A 32 7.71 -4.16 -3.11
CA ALA A 32 6.91 -5.25 -3.65
C ALA A 32 7.55 -6.62 -3.37
N ARG A 33 8.83 -6.81 -3.70
CA ARG A 33 9.57 -8.06 -3.46
C ARG A 33 9.69 -8.44 -1.97
N SER A 34 9.59 -7.47 -1.07
CA SER A 34 9.65 -7.72 0.38
C SER A 34 8.32 -8.17 0.99
N ASN A 35 7.22 -8.12 0.22
CA ASN A 35 5.89 -8.45 0.72
C ASN A 35 5.43 -9.82 0.18
N PRO A 36 4.85 -10.68 1.05
CA PRO A 36 4.23 -11.89 0.57
C PRO A 36 3.08 -11.54 -0.36
N PHE A 37 2.81 -12.42 -1.32
CA PHE A 37 1.70 -12.32 -2.25
C PHE A 37 1.76 -11.18 -3.26
N VAL A 38 2.74 -10.29 -3.23
CA VAL A 38 2.92 -9.27 -4.27
C VAL A 38 3.91 -9.77 -5.31
N SER A 39 3.49 -9.84 -6.57
CA SER A 39 4.32 -10.28 -7.69
C SER A 39 4.51 -9.14 -8.68
N LEU A 40 5.76 -8.79 -8.97
CA LEU A 40 6.09 -7.77 -9.99
C LEU A 40 5.94 -8.31 -11.42
N ASP A 41 5.98 -9.64 -11.57
CA ASP A 41 5.93 -10.31 -12.87
C ASP A 41 4.49 -10.49 -13.37
N GLU A 42 3.50 -10.28 -12.50
CA GLU A 42 2.08 -10.33 -12.88
C GLU A 42 1.62 -8.97 -13.39
N TYR A 43 1.60 -7.94 -12.53
CA TYR A 43 1.05 -6.65 -12.89
C TYR A 43 1.79 -5.47 -12.25
N THR A 44 2.29 -4.57 -13.10
CA THR A 44 2.86 -3.28 -12.70
C THR A 44 2.18 -2.18 -13.48
N SER A 45 1.94 -1.04 -12.85
CA SER A 45 1.33 0.12 -13.49
C SER A 45 2.27 0.75 -14.52
N ALA A 46 1.70 1.30 -15.60
CA ALA A 46 2.48 1.92 -16.66
C ALA A 46 3.31 3.13 -16.18
N ASP A 47 2.82 3.84 -15.15
CA ASP A 47 3.50 4.96 -14.52
C ASP A 47 4.50 4.52 -13.41
N GLY A 48 4.62 3.21 -13.14
CA GLY A 48 5.53 2.66 -12.15
C GLY A 48 5.20 3.02 -10.69
N THR A 49 3.99 3.53 -10.41
CA THR A 49 3.59 3.95 -9.06
C THR A 49 2.99 2.82 -8.21
N TYR A 50 2.54 1.72 -8.81
CA TYR A 50 2.01 0.57 -8.09
C TYR A 50 2.24 -0.77 -8.80
N ALA A 51 2.27 -1.83 -8.02
CA ALA A 51 2.30 -3.21 -8.50
C ALA A 51 1.33 -4.06 -7.68
N TRP A 52 0.71 -5.05 -8.31
CA TRP A 52 -0.32 -5.87 -7.69
C TRP A 52 -0.34 -7.30 -8.25
N SER A 53 -1.06 -8.15 -7.55
CA SER A 53 -1.37 -9.53 -7.91
C SER A 53 -2.84 -9.83 -7.57
N ASN A 54 -3.26 -11.07 -7.73
CA ASN A 54 -4.56 -11.55 -7.25
C ASN A 54 -4.76 -11.51 -5.72
N ARG A 55 -3.72 -11.21 -4.94
CA ARG A 55 -3.72 -11.29 -3.47
C ARG A 55 -3.24 -10.05 -2.76
N GLY A 56 -2.98 -8.98 -3.48
CA GLY A 56 -2.53 -7.75 -2.86
C GLY A 56 -1.71 -6.90 -3.79
N GLY A 57 -1.06 -5.91 -3.21
CA GLY A 57 -0.18 -5.02 -3.94
C GLY A 57 0.43 -3.94 -3.08
N VAL A 58 1.27 -3.14 -3.71
CA VAL A 58 1.99 -2.02 -3.11
C VAL A 58 1.82 -0.81 -4.01
N ARG A 59 1.66 0.36 -3.41
CA ARG A 59 1.59 1.64 -4.11
C ARG A 59 2.36 2.72 -3.39
N ILE A 60 3.03 3.59 -4.15
CA ILE A 60 3.56 4.86 -3.67
C ILE A 60 2.42 5.87 -3.60
N VAL A 61 2.30 6.60 -2.48
CA VAL A 61 1.23 7.57 -2.24
C VAL A 61 1.78 8.99 -2.26
N PRO A 62 1.26 9.89 -3.11
CA PRO A 62 1.59 11.32 -3.05
C PRO A 62 1.14 11.91 -1.71
N CYS A 63 2.04 12.56 -0.98
CA CYS A 63 1.75 13.11 0.35
C CYS A 63 2.59 14.37 0.62
N PRO A 64 2.18 15.55 0.13
CA PRO A 64 3.02 16.76 0.13
C PRO A 64 3.41 17.27 1.53
N VAL A 65 2.57 17.05 2.53
CA VAL A 65 2.84 17.41 3.93
C VAL A 65 4.00 16.60 4.47
N ALA A 66 3.94 15.30 4.26
CA ALA A 66 4.95 14.40 4.77
C ALA A 66 6.25 14.45 3.95
N GLU A 67 6.22 14.83 2.67
CA GLU A 67 7.45 15.14 1.92
C GLU A 67 8.30 16.22 2.62
N LYS A 68 7.66 17.16 3.33
CA LYS A 68 8.35 18.19 4.13
C LYS A 68 8.83 17.66 5.48
N GLU A 69 7.99 16.88 6.18
CA GLU A 69 8.31 16.38 7.54
C GLU A 69 9.23 15.15 7.54
N HIS A 70 9.25 14.41 6.44
CA HIS A 70 10.00 13.17 6.25
C HIS A 70 10.84 13.24 4.97
N PRO A 71 11.79 14.20 4.87
CA PRO A 71 12.61 14.32 3.69
C PRO A 71 13.33 12.99 3.39
N GLU A 72 13.44 12.66 2.11
CA GLU A 72 14.05 11.41 1.60
C GLU A 72 13.23 10.12 1.85
N ARG A 73 11.97 10.23 2.30
CA ARG A 73 11.09 9.08 2.50
C ARG A 73 9.85 9.18 1.63
N ASP A 74 9.50 8.05 1.04
CA ASP A 74 8.23 7.89 0.32
C ASP A 74 7.21 7.19 1.21
N LEU A 75 5.94 7.57 1.06
CA LEU A 75 4.82 6.85 1.65
C LEU A 75 4.47 5.65 0.78
N PHE A 76 4.60 4.46 1.33
CA PHE A 76 4.08 3.26 0.71
C PHE A 76 2.82 2.82 1.41
N VAL A 77 1.82 2.41 0.63
CA VAL A 77 0.72 1.59 1.12
C VAL A 77 0.82 0.20 0.55
N ARG A 78 0.30 -0.78 1.28
CA ARG A 78 0.16 -2.14 0.79
C ARG A 78 -1.11 -2.78 1.33
N VAL A 79 -1.68 -3.68 0.54
CA VAL A 79 -2.81 -4.52 0.92
C VAL A 79 -2.40 -5.97 0.70
N LEU A 80 -2.68 -6.83 1.67
CA LEU A 80 -2.41 -8.27 1.65
C LEU A 80 -3.71 -9.02 1.93
N ILE A 81 -4.07 -9.95 1.04
CA ILE A 81 -5.26 -10.81 1.13
C ILE A 81 -4.79 -12.22 1.47
N TYR A 82 -5.18 -12.70 2.64
CA TYR A 82 -4.69 -13.95 3.22
C TYR A 82 -5.55 -15.14 2.86
N ASP A 83 -6.86 -14.94 2.75
CA ASP A 83 -7.77 -15.99 2.34
C ASP A 83 -7.72 -16.21 0.82
N LYS A 84 -7.43 -17.44 0.41
CA LYS A 84 -7.34 -17.81 -1.02
C LYS A 84 -8.70 -17.78 -1.70
N GLU A 85 -9.78 -17.93 -0.94
CA GLU A 85 -11.14 -17.87 -1.47
C GLU A 85 -11.45 -16.49 -2.11
N PHE A 86 -10.78 -15.43 -1.65
CA PHE A 86 -10.96 -14.06 -2.13
C PHE A 86 -9.90 -13.61 -3.14
N GLU A 87 -9.16 -14.55 -3.75
CA GLU A 87 -8.15 -14.27 -4.78
C GLU A 87 -8.78 -13.68 -6.06
N ASN A 88 -8.56 -12.38 -6.29
CA ASN A 88 -9.07 -11.69 -7.47
C ASN A 88 -8.20 -10.46 -7.79
N SER A 89 -7.56 -10.43 -8.96
CA SER A 89 -6.62 -9.37 -9.36
C SER A 89 -7.27 -8.00 -9.47
N ASP A 90 -8.47 -7.92 -10.06
CA ASP A 90 -9.17 -6.64 -10.23
C ASP A 90 -9.65 -6.08 -8.88
N ALA A 91 -10.16 -6.95 -8.01
CA ALA A 91 -10.60 -6.56 -6.67
C ALA A 91 -9.41 -6.15 -5.78
N ALA A 92 -8.30 -6.90 -5.82
CA ALA A 92 -7.09 -6.57 -5.08
C ALA A 92 -6.48 -5.24 -5.54
N LYS A 93 -6.43 -5.01 -6.87
CA LYS A 93 -6.02 -3.73 -7.45
C LYS A 93 -6.91 -2.61 -6.95
N ARG A 94 -8.24 -2.75 -7.10
CA ARG A 94 -9.19 -1.72 -6.68
C ARG A 94 -9.03 -1.38 -5.21
N LEU A 95 -8.98 -2.39 -4.34
CA LEU A 95 -8.80 -2.19 -2.90
C LEU A 95 -7.49 -1.46 -2.57
N LEU A 96 -6.39 -1.80 -3.25
CA LEU A 96 -5.11 -1.09 -3.10
C LEU A 96 -5.23 0.39 -3.49
N LEU A 97 -5.88 0.68 -4.63
CA LEU A 97 -6.02 2.04 -5.15
C LEU A 97 -6.95 2.88 -4.26
N ASP A 98 -8.11 2.34 -3.88
CA ASP A 98 -9.08 3.01 -3.01
C ASP A 98 -8.45 3.29 -1.63
N TYR A 99 -7.67 2.35 -1.08
CA TYR A 99 -6.94 2.58 0.17
C TYR A 99 -5.83 3.65 0.02
N ALA A 100 -5.10 3.65 -1.09
CA ALA A 100 -4.08 4.66 -1.36
C ALA A 100 -4.67 6.07 -1.47
N GLU A 101 -5.82 6.20 -2.14
CA GLU A 101 -6.57 7.45 -2.23
C GLU A 101 -7.03 7.94 -0.86
N ALA A 102 -7.65 7.07 -0.06
CA ALA A 102 -8.06 7.41 1.31
C ALA A 102 -6.89 7.86 2.19
N VAL A 103 -5.70 7.27 2.02
CA VAL A 103 -4.49 7.71 2.72
C VAL A 103 -4.00 9.06 2.21
N ALA A 104 -4.00 9.30 0.90
CA ALA A 104 -3.61 10.57 0.31
C ALA A 104 -4.53 11.74 0.74
N GLU A 105 -5.82 11.47 0.93
CA GLU A 105 -6.81 12.45 1.37
C GLU A 105 -6.82 12.67 2.89
N SER A 106 -6.21 11.77 3.65
CA SER A 106 -6.17 11.86 5.11
C SER A 106 -5.50 13.14 5.58
N SER A 107 -5.85 13.60 6.80
CA SER A 107 -5.25 14.79 7.41
C SER A 107 -3.73 14.68 7.56
N ALA A 108 -3.17 13.47 7.59
CA ALA A 108 -1.73 13.24 7.59
C ALA A 108 -1.05 13.69 6.27
N CYS A 109 -1.78 13.75 5.16
CA CYS A 109 -1.27 14.15 3.85
C CYS A 109 -1.82 15.50 3.35
N THR A 110 -2.95 15.95 3.88
CA THR A 110 -3.63 17.20 3.45
C THR A 110 -3.62 18.32 4.48
N GLY A 111 -3.28 18.03 5.74
CA GLY A 111 -3.22 19.02 6.82
C GLY A 111 -2.10 20.04 6.65
N SER A 112 -2.05 21.07 7.49
CA SER A 112 -0.84 21.90 7.59
C SER A 112 0.25 21.07 8.27
N ALA A 113 1.45 21.00 7.67
CA ALA A 113 2.63 20.47 8.35
C ALA A 113 2.77 21.17 9.72
N SER A 114 2.99 20.41 10.78
CA SER A 114 3.06 20.94 12.15
C SER A 114 4.40 21.61 12.45
#